data_AF-A0A925YB39-F1
#
_entry.id   AF-A0A925YB39-F1
#
_cell.length_a   1.000
_cell.length_b   1.000
_cell.length_c   1.000
_cell.angle_alpha   90.00
_cell.angle_beta   90.00
_cell.angle_gamma   90.00
#
_symmetry.space_group_name_H-M   'P 1'
#
loop_
_entity.id
_entity.type
_entity.pdbx_description
1 polymer ?
#
loop_
_entity_poly.entity_id
_entity_poly.type
_entity_poly.pdbx_seq_one_letter_code
_entity_poly.pdbx_strand_id
1 'polypeptide(L)'
;MIAVLRFLFVIPIAFVLACVTAGFAMLWPFMNTEGVAGGDPLFFVEAGLGLLAQTAQVGATALYPWAAFMLVTESLGWRSILLHMAAGVAGGYGALRSVYGDAMPHGSVQTAVIVAGLAFALVYWIVAGRSAGRWRRRERLPQAAPQTGTETVETVPRA
;
A
#
# COMPACT_ATOMS: atom_id res chain seq x y z
N MET A 1 9.93 10.27 16.97
CA MET A 1 9.61 11.34 15.99
C MET A 1 9.46 10.82 14.57
N ILE A 2 10.47 10.16 13.97
CA ILE A 2 10.39 9.64 12.57
C ILE A 2 9.21 8.68 12.34
N ALA A 3 8.87 7.83 13.33
CA ALA A 3 7.74 6.90 13.21
C ALA A 3 6.37 7.60 13.13
N VAL A 4 6.16 8.68 13.90
CA VAL A 4 4.92 9.45 13.93
C VAL A 4 4.73 10.24 12.64
N LEU A 5 5.79 10.89 12.14
CA LEU A 5 5.77 11.59 10.85
C LEU A 5 5.45 10.63 9.69
N ARG A 6 5.97 9.41 9.72
CA ARG A 6 5.62 8.38 8.73
C ARG A 6 4.13 8.01 8.80
N PHE A 7 3.61 7.81 10.00
CA PHE A 7 2.22 7.45 10.19
C PHE A 7 1.28 8.57 9.76
N LEU A 8 1.66 9.83 10.02
CA LEU A 8 0.84 11.01 9.73
C LEU A 8 0.89 11.44 8.26
N PHE A 9 2.04 11.31 7.58
CA PHE A 9 2.20 11.80 6.21
C PHE A 9 2.32 10.68 5.18
N VAL A 10 3.16 9.67 5.42
CA VAL A 10 3.45 8.65 4.39
C VAL A 10 2.27 7.71 4.19
N ILE A 11 1.58 7.31 5.27
CA ILE A 11 0.45 6.38 5.17
C ILE A 11 -0.73 7.01 4.39
N PRO A 12 -1.20 8.23 4.71
CA PRO A 12 -2.30 8.84 3.94
C PRO A 12 -1.90 9.12 2.50
N ILE A 13 -0.68 9.60 2.24
CA ILE A 13 -0.20 9.84 0.88
C ILE A 13 -0.13 8.54 0.08
N ALA A 14 0.41 7.46 0.67
CA ALA A 14 0.46 6.15 0.02
C ALA A 14 -0.94 5.63 -0.30
N PHE A 15 -1.90 5.81 0.61
CA PHE A 15 -3.29 5.42 0.39
C PHE A 15 -3.92 6.21 -0.76
N VAL A 16 -3.76 7.54 -0.79
CA VAL A 16 -4.29 8.38 -1.88
C VAL A 16 -3.68 7.98 -3.23
N LEU A 17 -2.37 7.80 -3.30
CA LEU A 17 -1.69 7.38 -4.54
C LEU A 17 -2.16 5.99 -5.01
N ALA A 18 -2.37 5.07 -4.07
CA ALA A 18 -2.92 3.75 -4.37
C ALA A 18 -4.35 3.85 -4.91
N CYS A 19 -5.20 4.70 -4.34
CA CYS A 19 -6.56 4.95 -4.82
C CYS A 19 -6.56 5.54 -6.23
N VAL A 20 -5.69 6.53 -6.51
CA VAL A 20 -5.58 7.14 -7.84
C VAL A 20 -5.14 6.10 -8.88
N THR A 21 -4.15 5.28 -8.54
CA THR A 21 -3.65 4.25 -9.46
C THR A 21 -4.69 3.17 -9.73
N ALA A 22 -5.42 2.74 -8.71
CA ALA A 22 -6.51 1.77 -8.85
C ALA A 22 -7.69 2.35 -9.64
N GLY A 23 -8.06 3.61 -9.37
CA GLY A 23 -9.08 4.32 -10.14
C GLY A 23 -8.72 4.43 -11.61
N PHE A 24 -7.45 4.78 -11.89
CA PHE A 24 -6.91 4.77 -13.25
C PHE A 24 -6.97 3.37 -13.89
N ALA A 25 -6.52 2.33 -13.19
CA ALA A 25 -6.54 0.97 -13.68
C ALA A 25 -7.96 0.44 -13.98
N MET A 26 -8.96 0.88 -13.21
CA MET A 26 -10.37 0.55 -13.50
C MET A 26 -10.91 1.31 -14.70
N LEU A 27 -10.59 2.60 -14.82
CA LEU A 27 -11.21 3.49 -15.82
C LEU A 27 -10.57 3.35 -17.19
N TRP A 28 -9.24 3.21 -17.24
CA TRP A 28 -8.44 3.25 -18.45
C TRP A 28 -8.90 2.30 -19.57
N PRO A 29 -9.24 1.03 -19.30
CA PRO A 29 -9.67 0.10 -20.36
C PRO A 29 -10.97 0.49 -21.06
N PHE A 30 -11.76 1.39 -20.46
CA PHE A 30 -13.07 1.80 -20.96
C PHE A 30 -13.08 3.21 -21.58
N MET A 31 -11.94 3.89 -21.61
CA MET A 31 -11.84 5.23 -22.19
C MET A 31 -11.85 5.16 -23.73
N ASN A 32 -12.72 5.94 -24.38
CA ASN A 32 -12.66 6.14 -25.83
C ASN A 32 -11.52 7.11 -26.16
N THR A 33 -10.50 6.64 -26.88
CA THR A 33 -9.31 7.43 -27.22
C THR A 33 -9.49 8.34 -28.43
N GLU A 34 -10.62 8.29 -29.13
CA GLU A 34 -10.94 9.16 -30.26
C GLU A 34 -10.90 10.66 -29.87
N GLY A 35 -11.36 10.99 -28.65
CA GLY A 35 -11.31 12.35 -28.12
C GLY A 35 -9.89 12.89 -27.92
N VAL A 36 -8.91 12.00 -27.71
CA VAL A 36 -7.48 12.38 -27.61
C VAL A 36 -6.95 12.80 -28.98
N ALA A 37 -7.31 12.07 -30.05
CA ALA A 37 -6.87 12.37 -31.41
C ALA A 37 -7.48 13.69 -31.94
N GLY A 38 -8.70 14.01 -31.51
CA GLY A 38 -9.39 15.27 -31.84
C GLY A 38 -8.91 16.49 -31.04
N GLY A 39 -8.12 16.30 -29.97
CA GLY A 39 -7.68 17.38 -29.09
C GLY A 39 -8.83 18.10 -28.38
N ASP A 40 -9.94 17.41 -28.13
CA ASP A 40 -11.15 18.00 -27.54
C ASP A 40 -10.91 18.34 -26.06
N PRO A 41 -10.98 19.62 -25.65
CA PRO A 41 -10.81 20.00 -24.25
C PRO A 41 -11.86 19.37 -23.32
N LEU A 42 -13.08 19.14 -23.81
CA LEU A 42 -14.15 18.55 -22.99
C LEU A 42 -13.83 17.11 -22.60
N PHE A 43 -13.25 16.33 -23.53
CA PHE A 43 -12.79 14.98 -23.25
C PHE A 43 -11.83 14.93 -22.05
N PHE A 44 -10.86 15.84 -21.97
CA PHE A 44 -9.91 15.87 -20.85
C PHE A 44 -10.58 16.25 -19.53
N VAL A 45 -11.57 17.15 -19.55
CA VAL A 45 -12.34 17.52 -18.36
C VAL A 45 -13.18 16.34 -17.89
N GLU A 46 -13.90 15.67 -18.78
CA GLU A 46 -14.71 14.49 -18.46
C GLU A 46 -13.84 13.33 -17.96
N ALA A 47 -12.72 13.06 -18.61
CA ALA A 47 -11.74 12.06 -18.17
C ALA A 47 -11.20 12.37 -16.77
N GLY A 48 -10.86 13.63 -16.51
CA GLY A 48 -10.38 14.10 -15.22
C GLY A 48 -11.43 13.93 -14.12
N LEU A 49 -12.68 14.34 -14.38
CA LEU A 49 -13.79 14.17 -13.44
C LEU A 49 -14.12 12.69 -13.21
N GLY A 50 -14.11 11.87 -14.26
CA GLY A 50 -14.29 10.43 -14.16
C GLY A 50 -13.21 9.76 -13.31
N LEU A 51 -11.94 10.15 -13.50
CA LEU A 51 -10.84 9.65 -12.68
C LEU A 51 -10.97 10.08 -11.22
N LEU A 52 -11.37 11.33 -10.96
CA LEU A 52 -11.58 11.83 -9.60
C LEU A 52 -12.73 11.09 -8.89
N ALA A 53 -13.86 10.92 -9.58
CA ALA A 53 -15.01 10.17 -9.06
C ALA A 53 -14.62 8.70 -8.78
N GLN A 54 -13.93 8.06 -9.72
CA GLN A 54 -13.49 6.66 -9.55
C GLN A 54 -12.48 6.51 -8.41
N THR A 55 -11.55 7.46 -8.28
CA THR A 55 -10.58 7.51 -7.17
C THR A 55 -11.30 7.64 -5.83
N ALA A 56 -12.30 8.53 -5.73
CA ALA A 56 -13.08 8.71 -4.51
C ALA A 56 -13.88 7.45 -4.15
N GLN A 57 -14.48 6.78 -5.14
CA GLN A 57 -15.20 5.52 -4.95
C GLN A 57 -14.27 4.40 -4.45
N VAL A 58 -13.09 4.24 -5.07
CA VAL A 58 -12.09 3.26 -4.61
C VAL A 58 -11.65 3.58 -3.19
N GLY A 59 -11.38 4.86 -2.89
CA GLY A 59 -10.99 5.28 -1.55
C GLY A 59 -12.05 4.95 -0.50
N ALA A 60 -13.32 5.28 -0.77
CA ALA A 60 -14.42 5.03 0.15
C ALA A 60 -14.64 3.52 0.41
N THR A 61 -14.56 2.70 -0.64
CA THR A 61 -14.77 1.25 -0.53
C THR A 61 -13.59 0.52 0.09
N ALA A 62 -12.35 0.96 -0.20
CA ALA A 62 -11.14 0.32 0.29
C ALA A 62 -10.77 0.72 1.72
N LEU A 63 -11.22 1.88 2.22
CA LEU A 63 -10.72 2.47 3.48
C LEU A 63 -10.80 1.50 4.67
N TYR A 64 -11.98 0.94 4.93
CA TYR A 64 -12.20 0.03 6.06
C TYR A 64 -11.40 -1.28 5.95
N PRO A 65 -11.52 -2.07 4.85
CA PRO A 65 -10.77 -3.32 4.74
C PRO A 65 -9.26 -3.09 4.70
N TRP A 66 -8.78 -2.01 4.07
CA TRP A 66 -7.37 -1.63 4.07
C TRP A 66 -6.88 -1.25 5.47
N ALA A 67 -7.63 -0.46 6.23
CA ALA A 67 -7.26 -0.07 7.59
C ALA A 67 -7.16 -1.29 8.51
N ALA A 68 -8.12 -2.22 8.41
CA ALA A 68 -8.09 -3.48 9.15
C ALA A 68 -6.85 -4.34 8.79
N PHE A 69 -6.58 -4.48 7.49
CA PHE A 69 -5.41 -5.22 7.00
C PHE A 69 -4.09 -4.57 7.45
N MET A 70 -3.99 -3.24 7.43
CA MET A 70 -2.82 -2.51 7.91
C MET A 70 -2.59 -2.70 9.41
N LEU A 71 -3.65 -2.65 10.21
CA LEU A 71 -3.56 -2.87 11.65
C LEU A 71 -3.00 -4.27 11.95
N VAL A 72 -3.49 -5.30 11.24
CA VAL A 72 -3.01 -6.68 11.39
C VAL A 72 -1.55 -6.82 10.96
N THR A 73 -1.19 -6.32 9.77
CA THR A 73 0.17 -6.46 9.23
C THR A 73 1.21 -5.69 10.03
N GLU A 74 0.88 -4.50 10.54
CA GLU A 74 1.79 -3.74 11.40
C GLU A 74 1.93 -4.40 12.79
N SER A 75 0.86 -4.95 13.34
CA SER A 75 0.89 -5.69 14.62
C SER A 75 1.77 -6.94 14.56
N LEU A 76 1.74 -7.64 13.42
CA LEU A 76 2.50 -8.88 13.18
C LEU A 76 3.88 -8.63 12.55
N GLY A 77 4.19 -7.40 12.13
CA GLY A 77 5.45 -7.05 11.47
C GLY A 77 5.62 -7.68 10.08
N TRP A 78 4.51 -7.96 9.38
CA TRP A 78 4.51 -8.65 8.09
C TRP A 78 4.77 -7.69 6.93
N ARG A 79 5.97 -7.77 6.34
CA ARG A 79 6.42 -6.92 5.22
C ARG A 79 6.37 -7.58 3.84
N SER A 80 5.86 -8.80 3.75
CA SER A 80 5.91 -9.60 2.51
C SER A 80 5.09 -8.94 1.40
N ILE A 81 5.72 -8.74 0.24
CA ILE A 81 5.04 -8.22 -0.96
C ILE A 81 3.91 -9.15 -1.40
N LEU A 82 4.13 -10.47 -1.38
CA LEU A 82 3.13 -11.46 -1.79
C LEU A 82 1.87 -11.38 -0.93
N LEU A 83 2.03 -11.13 0.37
CA LEU A 83 0.91 -10.98 1.29
C LEU A 83 0.08 -9.72 0.98
N HIS A 84 0.73 -8.62 0.60
CA HIS A 84 0.02 -7.40 0.20
C HIS A 84 -0.69 -7.59 -1.14
N MET A 85 -0.03 -8.21 -2.12
CA MET A 85 -0.62 -8.49 -3.43
C MET A 85 -1.82 -9.43 -3.33
N ALA A 86 -1.71 -10.50 -2.52
CA ALA A 86 -2.81 -11.41 -2.23
C ALA A 86 -4.00 -10.67 -1.58
N ALA A 87 -3.73 -9.75 -0.64
CA ALA A 87 -4.76 -8.92 -0.04
C ALA A 87 -5.43 -7.98 -1.06
N GLY A 88 -4.66 -7.43 -2.00
CA GLY A 88 -5.20 -6.63 -3.12
C GLY A 88 -6.15 -7.42 -4.01
N VAL A 89 -5.76 -8.62 -4.42
CA VAL A 89 -6.60 -9.52 -5.23
C VAL A 89 -7.85 -9.95 -4.45
N ALA A 90 -7.68 -10.37 -3.20
CA ALA A 90 -8.79 -10.76 -2.33
C ALA A 90 -9.75 -9.60 -2.09
N GLY A 91 -9.23 -8.38 -1.91
CA GLY A 91 -10.02 -7.16 -1.77
C GLY A 91 -10.82 -6.85 -3.04
N GLY A 92 -10.21 -6.94 -4.22
CA GLY A 92 -10.90 -6.76 -5.49
C GLY A 92 -12.00 -7.80 -5.72
N TYR A 93 -11.71 -9.08 -5.44
CA TYR A 93 -12.71 -10.16 -5.53
C TYR A 93 -13.84 -9.98 -4.51
N GLY A 94 -13.50 -9.61 -3.27
CA GLY A 94 -14.47 -9.28 -2.23
C GLY A 94 -15.40 -8.14 -2.66
N ALA A 95 -14.84 -7.06 -3.22
CA ALA A 95 -15.62 -5.93 -3.73
C ALA A 95 -16.58 -6.36 -4.84
N LEU A 96 -16.13 -7.16 -5.81
CA LEU A 96 -17.00 -7.74 -6.84
C LEU A 96 -18.16 -8.52 -6.23
N ARG A 97 -17.87 -9.40 -5.27
CA ARG A 97 -18.89 -10.27 -4.67
C ARG A 97 -19.88 -9.49 -3.80
N SER A 98 -19.42 -8.45 -3.12
CA SER A 98 -20.27 -7.57 -2.29
C SER A 98 -21.20 -6.70 -3.12
N VAL A 99 -20.78 -6.25 -4.30
CA VAL A 99 -21.59 -5.39 -5.17
C VAL A 99 -22.53 -6.20 -6.06
N TYR A 100 -22.04 -7.28 -6.68
CA TYR A 100 -22.76 -7.97 -7.75
C TYR A 100 -23.44 -9.28 -7.33
N GLY A 101 -23.13 -9.82 -6.15
CA GLY A 101 -23.78 -11.04 -5.69
C GLY A 101 -23.48 -12.23 -6.62
N ASP A 102 -24.55 -12.90 -7.07
CA ASP A 102 -24.48 -13.97 -8.08
C ASP A 102 -24.59 -13.43 -9.52
N ALA A 103 -24.96 -12.16 -9.70
CA ALA A 103 -25.10 -11.51 -11.01
C ALA A 103 -23.79 -10.86 -11.44
N MET A 104 -22.75 -11.67 -11.62
CA MET A 104 -21.39 -11.21 -11.90
C MET A 104 -21.32 -10.44 -13.23
N PRO A 105 -20.62 -9.28 -13.28
CA PRO A 105 -20.53 -8.48 -14.49
C PRO A 105 -19.67 -9.17 -15.55
N HIS A 106 -19.63 -8.61 -16.77
CA HIS A 106 -18.78 -9.11 -17.84
C HIS A 106 -17.32 -9.29 -17.40
N GLY A 107 -16.64 -10.28 -17.97
CA GLY A 107 -15.27 -10.64 -17.59
C GLY A 107 -14.27 -9.49 -17.66
N SER A 108 -14.46 -8.53 -18.58
CA SER A 108 -13.64 -7.31 -18.68
C SER A 108 -13.70 -6.46 -17.40
N VAL A 109 -14.90 -6.24 -16.86
CA VAL A 109 -15.12 -5.49 -15.61
C VAL A 109 -14.52 -6.25 -14.43
N GLN A 110 -14.73 -7.57 -14.36
CA GLN A 110 -14.12 -8.39 -13.31
C GLN A 110 -12.60 -8.27 -13.31
N THR A 111 -11.99 -8.38 -14.49
CA THR A 111 -10.53 -8.29 -14.65
C THR A 111 -10.03 -6.90 -14.27
N ALA A 112 -10.73 -5.82 -14.67
CA ALA A 112 -10.38 -4.45 -14.30
C ALA A 112 -10.40 -4.24 -12.78
N VAL A 113 -11.40 -4.77 -12.07
CA VAL A 113 -11.47 -4.67 -10.59
C VAL A 113 -10.32 -5.43 -9.92
N ILE A 114 -10.01 -6.64 -10.39
CA ILE A 114 -8.90 -7.43 -9.84
C ILE A 114 -7.55 -6.75 -10.09
N VAL A 115 -7.31 -6.25 -11.30
CA VAL A 115 -6.10 -5.50 -11.66
C VAL A 115 -5.99 -4.21 -10.84
N ALA A 116 -7.10 -3.51 -10.61
CA ALA A 116 -7.13 -2.33 -9.76
C ALA A 116 -6.78 -2.64 -8.30
N GLY A 117 -7.32 -3.73 -7.73
CA GLY A 117 -6.96 -4.19 -6.39
C GLY A 117 -5.49 -4.58 -6.27
N LEU A 118 -4.94 -5.22 -7.31
CA LEU A 118 -3.52 -5.54 -7.39
C LEU A 118 -2.64 -4.28 -7.47
N ALA A 119 -3.01 -3.33 -8.33
CA ALA A 119 -2.29 -2.07 -8.50
C ALA A 119 -2.32 -1.22 -7.23
N PHE A 120 -3.48 -1.15 -6.56
CA PHE A 120 -3.65 -0.54 -5.25
C PHE A 120 -2.64 -1.10 -4.24
N ALA A 121 -2.62 -2.43 -4.09
CA ALA A 121 -1.76 -3.10 -3.13
C ALA A 121 -0.27 -2.90 -3.44
N LEU A 122 0.10 -2.95 -4.72
CA LEU A 122 1.47 -2.76 -5.17
C LEU A 122 1.98 -1.35 -4.86
N VAL A 123 1.24 -0.32 -5.28
CA VAL A 123 1.61 1.08 -5.05
C VAL A 123 1.69 1.36 -3.55
N TYR A 124 0.71 0.90 -2.79
CA TYR A 124 0.74 1.05 -1.34
C TYR A 124 1.99 0.39 -0.73
N TRP A 125 2.32 -0.84 -1.14
CA TRP A 125 3.47 -1.56 -0.60
C TRP A 125 4.81 -0.86 -0.93
N ILE A 126 4.96 -0.33 -2.15
CA ILE A 126 6.15 0.40 -2.57
C ILE A 126 6.38 1.64 -1.70
N VAL A 127 5.31 2.42 -1.46
CA VAL A 127 5.40 3.70 -0.75
C VAL A 127 5.49 3.51 0.77
N ALA A 128 4.62 2.67 1.34
CA ALA A 128 4.50 2.51 2.80
C ALA A 128 4.91 1.11 3.31
N GLY A 129 4.53 0.05 2.59
CA GLY A 129 4.63 -1.35 3.06
C GLY A 129 6.05 -1.90 3.29
N ARG A 130 7.07 -1.41 2.57
CA ARG A 130 8.50 -1.78 2.80
C ARG A 130 9.00 -1.51 4.23
N SER A 131 8.21 -0.79 5.03
CA SER A 131 8.55 -0.24 6.32
C SER A 131 7.95 -0.92 7.53
N ALA A 132 7.05 -1.88 7.30
CA ALA A 132 6.31 -2.51 8.37
C ALA A 132 7.26 -3.19 9.37
N GLY A 133 6.98 -3.02 10.67
CA GLY A 133 7.73 -3.67 11.76
C GLY A 133 9.17 -3.18 12.01
N ARG A 134 9.66 -2.12 11.34
CA ARG A 134 11.03 -1.58 11.57
C ARG A 134 11.29 -1.11 13.01
N TRP A 135 10.25 -0.77 13.76
CA TRP A 135 10.36 -0.29 15.14
C TRP A 135 10.86 -1.37 16.10
N ARG A 136 10.33 -2.61 16.01
CA ARG A 136 10.80 -3.76 16.82
C ARG A 136 12.26 -4.13 16.59
N ARG A 137 12.80 -3.89 15.37
CA ARG A 137 14.19 -4.23 15.04
C ARG A 137 15.20 -3.28 15.69
N ARG A 138 14.77 -2.05 16.02
CA ARG A 138 15.60 -1.04 16.65
C ARG A 138 15.78 -1.30 18.15
N GLU A 139 14.76 -1.84 18.80
CA GLU A 139 14.81 -2.27 20.22
C GLU A 139 15.60 -3.56 20.42
N ARG A 140 15.68 -4.42 19.39
CA ARG A 140 16.43 -5.69 19.45
C ARG A 140 17.92 -5.57 19.18
N LEU A 141 18.45 -4.40 18.82
CA LEU A 141 19.89 -4.21 18.81
C LEU A 141 20.33 -4.08 20.28
N PRO A 142 21.06 -5.06 20.83
CA PRO A 142 21.64 -4.90 22.15
C PRO A 142 22.55 -3.69 22.07
N GLN A 143 22.32 -2.74 22.96
CA GLN A 143 23.28 -1.70 23.31
C GLN A 143 24.60 -2.44 23.54
N ALA A 144 25.50 -2.37 22.56
CA ALA A 144 26.78 -3.07 22.60
C ALA A 144 27.41 -2.70 23.95
N ALA A 145 27.62 -3.72 24.79
CA ALA A 145 28.16 -3.54 26.12
C ALA A 145 29.40 -2.64 26.02
N PRO A 146 29.57 -1.64 26.92
CA PRO A 146 30.82 -0.93 26.99
C PRO A 146 31.92 -1.99 27.14
N GLN A 147 32.85 -2.03 26.19
CA GLN A 147 34.05 -2.83 26.31
C GLN A 147 34.89 -2.22 27.43
N THR A 148 34.55 -2.51 28.68
CA THR A 148 35.47 -2.35 29.81
C THR A 148 36.51 -3.42 29.64
N GLY A 149 37.57 -3.03 28.92
CA GLY A 149 38.78 -3.82 28.75
C GLY A 149 39.32 -4.26 30.10
N THR A 150 39.62 -5.54 30.17
CA THR A 150 40.50 -6.19 31.12
C THR A 150 41.84 -5.47 31.19
N GLU A 151 42.05 -4.63 32.20
CA GLU A 151 43.37 -4.37 32.75
C GLU A 151 43.68 -5.47 33.78
N THR A 152 44.17 -6.61 33.31
CA THR A 152 44.98 -7.52 34.13
C THR A 152 46.45 -7.16 33.90
N VAL A 153 46.94 -6.17 34.66
CA VAL A 153 48.38 -5.95 34.80
C VAL A 153 48.87 -6.88 35.91
N GLU A 154 49.32 -8.06 35.49
CA GLU A 154 50.08 -9.01 36.30
C GLU A 154 51.51 -8.48 36.47
N THR A 155 51.81 -7.87 37.63
CA THR A 155 53.20 -7.61 38.03
C THR A 155 53.65 -8.65 39.06
N VAL A 156 54.44 -9.57 38.53
CA VAL A 156 55.24 -10.62 39.17
C VAL A 156 56.04 -10.11 40.39
N PRO A 157 56.05 -10.82 41.54
CA PRO A 157 57.00 -10.54 42.60
C PRO A 157 58.37 -11.14 42.24
N ARG A 158 59.43 -10.31 42.25
CA ARG A 158 60.81 -10.78 42.24
C ARG A 158 61.54 -10.30 43.49
N ALA A 159 62.01 -11.30 44.24
CA ALA A 159 63.04 -11.34 45.27
C ALA A 159 62.81 -10.53 46.55
#